data_AF-A0A0P9SH96-F1
#
_entry.id   AF-A0A0P9SH96-F1
#
_cell.length_a   1.000
_cell.length_b   1.000
_cell.length_c   1.000
_cell.angle_alpha   90.00
_cell.angle_beta   90.00
_cell.angle_gamma   90.00
#
_symmetry.space_group_name_H-M   'P 1'
#
loop_
_entity.id
_entity.type
_entity.pdbx_description
1 polymer ?
#
loop_
_entity_poly.entity_id
_entity_poly.type
_entity_poly.pdbx_seq_one_letter_code
_entity_poly.pdbx_strand_id
1 'polypeptide(L)'
;HMRELVGENKGYELTLRMTQRLLRVHFRNLKSAVIGPDVSHRRTVVKGLLDEPLVKQAIIEEAERENITQDKARDRALSYGNEIASDYTYSVIRFMEVVLSWFWNKIYDGIKVSHIEGVQEVAPGHEVIYVPCHRSHIDYLLLSYLLFRNGLTPPHIAAGINLNMPVVGSLLRRGGAFFMRRTFKGNPLYTAVFTEYLHTLFIKGFPVEYFVEGGR
;
A
#
# COMPACT_ATOMS: atom_id res chain seq x y z
N HIS A 1 28.57 10.01 7.57
CA HIS A 1 28.25 8.68 8.16
C HIS A 1 29.38 7.65 8.03
N MET A 2 29.59 6.93 6.92
CA MET A 2 30.61 5.84 6.88
C MET A 2 32.05 6.33 7.14
N ARG A 3 32.42 7.50 6.63
CA ARG A 3 33.73 8.14 6.91
C ARG A 3 33.91 8.53 8.38
N GLU A 4 32.84 8.94 9.06
CA GLU A 4 32.90 9.32 10.48
C GLU A 4 33.10 8.10 11.38
N LEU A 5 32.43 6.98 11.09
CA LEU A 5 32.60 5.71 11.82
C LEU A 5 34.00 5.12 11.73
N VAL A 6 34.68 5.32 10.61
CA VAL A 6 36.09 4.94 10.45
C VAL A 6 37.00 5.89 11.24
N GLY A 7 36.63 7.18 11.34
CA GLY A 7 37.35 8.19 12.10
C GLY A 7 37.25 8.03 13.63
N GLU A 8 36.20 7.41 14.16
CA GLU A 8 36.01 7.19 15.60
C GLU A 8 37.00 6.17 16.22
N ASN A 9 37.75 5.41 15.41
CA ASN A 9 38.82 4.49 15.81
C ASN A 9 38.48 3.56 17.01
N LYS A 10 37.25 3.03 17.05
CA LYS A 10 36.73 2.18 18.15
C LYS A 10 37.22 0.72 18.11
N GLY A 11 38.26 0.41 17.33
CA GLY A 11 38.77 -0.94 17.08
C GLY A 11 38.08 -1.67 15.91
N TYR A 12 38.85 -2.49 15.19
CA TYR A 12 38.44 -3.13 13.93
C TYR A 12 37.12 -3.92 14.04
N GLU A 13 36.98 -4.77 15.06
CA GLU A 13 35.78 -5.61 15.22
C GLU A 13 34.51 -4.80 15.50
N LEU A 14 34.61 -3.74 16.30
CA LEU A 14 33.46 -2.91 16.63
C LEU A 14 33.03 -2.07 15.42
N THR A 15 34.00 -1.45 14.72
CA THR A 15 33.73 -0.72 13.47
C THR A 15 33.12 -1.66 12.43
N LEU A 16 33.62 -2.89 12.27
CA LEU A 16 33.05 -3.88 11.34
C LEU A 16 31.58 -4.21 11.68
N ARG A 17 31.25 -4.48 12.95
CA ARG A 17 29.87 -4.76 13.38
C ARG A 17 28.94 -3.56 13.16
N MET A 18 29.40 -2.34 13.46
CA MET A 18 28.63 -1.12 13.24
C MET A 18 28.39 -0.87 11.75
N THR A 19 29.42 -1.00 10.92
CA THR A 19 29.32 -0.90 9.46
C THR A 19 28.35 -1.93 8.89
N GLN A 20 28.44 -3.19 9.31
CA GLN A 20 27.50 -4.24 8.88
C GLN A 20 26.07 -3.91 9.28
N ARG A 21 25.84 -3.42 10.51
CA ARG A 21 24.51 -3.01 10.97
C ARG A 21 23.97 -1.85 10.15
N LEU A 22 24.78 -0.84 9.87
CA LEU A 22 24.37 0.33 9.10
C LEU A 22 24.07 -0.01 7.65
N LEU A 23 24.93 -0.78 6.99
CA LEU A 23 24.67 -1.28 5.64
C LEU A 23 23.41 -2.14 5.59
N ARG A 24 23.20 -3.04 6.57
CA ARG A 24 21.98 -3.84 6.65
C ARG A 24 20.72 -2.97 6.78
N VAL A 25 20.75 -1.94 7.63
CA VAL A 25 19.62 -1.00 7.77
C VAL A 25 19.41 -0.21 6.49
N HIS A 26 20.48 0.31 5.88
CA HIS A 26 20.43 1.07 4.64
C HIS A 26 19.87 0.25 3.48
N PHE A 27 20.40 -0.95 3.23
CA PHE A 27 19.90 -1.84 2.17
C PHE A 27 18.48 -2.31 2.43
N ARG A 28 18.09 -2.53 3.69
CA ARG A 28 16.70 -2.84 4.03
C ARG A 28 15.77 -1.68 3.69
N ASN A 29 16.13 -0.45 4.05
CA ASN A 29 15.33 0.74 3.76
C ASN A 29 15.23 0.99 2.23
N LEU A 30 16.34 0.85 1.50
CA LEU A 30 16.34 0.93 0.03
C LEU A 30 15.46 -0.17 -0.59
N LYS A 31 15.61 -1.42 -0.13
CA LYS A 31 14.79 -2.53 -0.62
C LYS A 31 13.30 -2.26 -0.40
N SER A 32 12.92 -1.81 0.79
CA SER A 32 11.54 -1.47 1.11
C SER A 32 11.02 -0.30 0.27
N ALA A 33 11.84 0.70 -0.03
CA ALA A 33 11.44 1.83 -0.88
C ALA A 33 11.23 1.41 -2.35
N VAL A 34 12.03 0.47 -2.87
CA VAL A 34 12.00 0.04 -4.28
C VAL A 34 10.97 -1.06 -4.54
N ILE A 35 10.88 -2.04 -3.66
CA ILE A 35 10.07 -3.26 -3.85
C ILE A 35 8.79 -3.23 -3.01
N GLY A 36 8.79 -2.45 -1.93
CA GLY A 36 7.78 -2.47 -0.89
C GLY A 36 8.25 -3.25 0.33
N PRO A 37 7.61 -3.02 1.50
CA PRO A 37 7.82 -3.86 2.68
C PRO A 37 7.40 -5.30 2.39
N ASP A 38 7.84 -6.25 3.21
CA ASP A 38 7.55 -7.68 3.00
C ASP A 38 6.03 -7.92 2.91
N VAL A 39 5.59 -8.26 1.71
CA VAL A 39 4.17 -8.36 1.39
C VAL A 39 3.69 -9.71 1.91
N SER A 40 3.17 -9.73 3.13
CA SER A 40 2.39 -10.88 3.57
C SER A 40 1.26 -11.09 2.56
N HIS A 41 1.08 -12.32 2.07
CA HIS A 41 -0.02 -12.65 1.16
C HIS A 41 -1.33 -12.03 1.66
N ARG A 42 -2.16 -11.51 0.75
CA ARG A 42 -3.47 -10.92 1.06
C ARG A 42 -4.27 -11.76 2.06
N ARG A 43 -4.24 -13.08 1.90
CA ARG A 43 -4.89 -14.04 2.81
C ARG A 43 -4.39 -13.92 4.25
N THR A 44 -3.09 -13.74 4.45
CA THR A 44 -2.48 -13.57 5.78
C THR A 44 -2.86 -12.22 6.38
N VAL A 45 -2.83 -11.14 5.59
CA VAL A 45 -3.27 -9.82 6.04
C VAL A 45 -4.73 -9.88 6.50
N VAL A 46 -5.63 -10.35 5.64
CA VAL A 46 -7.06 -10.43 5.92
C VAL A 46 -7.37 -11.30 7.13
N LYS A 47 -6.69 -12.44 7.29
CA LYS A 47 -6.86 -13.28 8.48
C LYS A 47 -6.39 -12.58 9.75
N GLY A 48 -5.25 -11.88 9.69
CA GLY A 48 -4.72 -11.12 10.80
C GLY A 48 -5.68 -10.03 11.29
N LEU A 49 -6.40 -9.35 10.38
CA LEU A 49 -7.40 -8.34 10.74
C LEU A 49 -8.47 -8.90 11.69
N LEU A 50 -8.87 -10.17 11.54
CA LEU A 50 -9.91 -10.79 12.38
C LEU A 50 -9.47 -11.05 13.81
N ASP A 51 -8.16 -10.95 14.07
CA ASP A 51 -7.59 -11.18 15.39
C ASP A 51 -7.32 -9.86 16.14
N GLU A 52 -7.47 -8.72 15.46
CA GLU A 52 -7.29 -7.40 16.05
C GLU A 52 -8.44 -7.00 16.99
N PRO A 53 -8.17 -6.30 18.11
CA PRO A 53 -9.18 -5.97 19.12
C PRO A 53 -10.38 -5.21 18.56
N LEU A 54 -10.15 -4.23 17.66
CA LEU A 54 -11.20 -3.41 17.06
C LEU A 54 -12.17 -4.28 16.25
N VAL A 55 -11.65 -5.21 15.46
CA VAL A 55 -12.46 -6.08 14.61
C VAL A 55 -13.16 -7.16 15.43
N LYS A 56 -12.49 -7.74 16.44
CA LYS A 56 -13.10 -8.70 17.38
C LYS A 56 -14.30 -8.10 18.10
N GLN A 57 -14.16 -6.88 18.61
CA GLN A 57 -15.24 -6.17 19.28
C GLN A 57 -16.42 -5.94 18.31
N ALA A 58 -16.12 -5.47 17.09
CA ALA A 58 -17.15 -5.26 16.09
C ALA A 58 -17.85 -6.56 15.64
N ILE A 59 -17.16 -7.71 15.64
CA ILE A 59 -17.75 -9.03 15.36
C ILE A 59 -18.77 -9.40 16.45
N ILE A 60 -18.43 -9.17 17.72
CA ILE A 60 -19.34 -9.44 18.85
C ILE A 60 -20.59 -8.56 18.75
N GLU A 61 -20.39 -7.25 18.55
CA GLU A 61 -21.49 -6.29 18.40
C GLU A 61 -22.38 -6.59 17.19
N GLU A 62 -21.80 -7.00 16.06
CA GLU A 62 -22.55 -7.45 14.89
C GLU A 62 -23.39 -8.69 15.19
N ALA A 63 -22.80 -9.67 15.89
CA ALA A 63 -23.47 -10.90 16.25
C ALA A 63 -24.70 -10.64 17.12
N GLU A 64 -24.57 -9.76 18.11
CA GLU A 64 -25.66 -9.33 18.98
C GLU A 64 -26.72 -8.53 18.22
N ARG A 65 -26.31 -7.53 17.43
CA ARG A 65 -27.22 -6.63 16.72
C ARG A 65 -28.06 -7.34 15.66
N GLU A 66 -27.46 -8.27 14.93
CA GLU A 66 -28.11 -8.99 13.83
C GLU A 66 -28.69 -10.35 14.28
N ASN A 67 -28.57 -10.68 15.58
CA ASN A 67 -28.98 -11.96 16.16
C ASN A 67 -28.42 -13.17 15.39
N ILE A 68 -27.12 -13.16 15.11
CA ILE A 68 -26.39 -14.23 14.43
C ILE A 68 -25.28 -14.79 15.33
N THR A 69 -24.84 -16.00 15.05
CA THR A 69 -23.66 -16.59 15.71
C THR A 69 -22.40 -15.77 15.42
N GLN A 70 -21.48 -15.70 16.38
CA GLN A 70 -20.18 -15.03 16.19
C GLN A 70 -19.39 -15.57 14.99
N ASP A 71 -19.48 -16.87 14.68
CA ASP A 71 -18.84 -17.46 13.50
C ASP A 71 -19.35 -16.85 12.19
N LYS A 72 -20.67 -16.65 12.05
CA LYS A 72 -21.26 -15.97 10.89
C LYS A 72 -20.82 -14.51 10.80
N ALA A 73 -20.71 -13.81 11.93
CA ALA A 73 -20.19 -12.44 11.96
C ALA A 73 -18.70 -12.40 11.56
N ARG A 74 -17.90 -13.39 11.99
CA ARG A 74 -16.50 -13.56 11.60
C ARG A 74 -16.36 -13.85 10.11
N ASP A 75 -17.23 -14.67 9.53
CA ASP A 75 -17.27 -14.92 8.08
C ASP A 75 -17.62 -13.67 7.27
N ARG A 76 -18.55 -12.84 7.78
CA ARG A 76 -18.84 -11.51 7.18
C ARG A 76 -17.61 -10.62 7.23
N ALA A 77 -16.92 -10.55 8.38
CA ALA A 77 -15.69 -9.78 8.53
C ALA A 77 -14.60 -10.25 7.55
N LEU A 78 -14.45 -11.56 7.39
CA LEU A 78 -13.53 -12.16 6.41
C LEU A 78 -13.90 -11.78 4.97
N SER A 79 -15.20 -11.77 4.64
CA SER A 79 -15.69 -11.32 3.35
C SER A 79 -15.38 -9.84 3.12
N TYR A 80 -15.57 -8.97 4.12
CA TYR A 80 -15.22 -7.55 4.03
C TYR A 80 -13.71 -7.34 3.84
N GLY A 81 -12.88 -8.05 4.60
CA GLY A 81 -11.44 -7.98 4.43
C GLY A 81 -11.00 -8.41 3.04
N ASN A 82 -11.63 -9.45 2.47
CA ASN A 82 -11.41 -9.85 1.08
C ASN A 82 -11.95 -8.83 0.06
N GLU A 83 -13.05 -8.16 0.34
CA GLU A 83 -13.55 -7.10 -0.53
C GLU A 83 -12.53 -5.96 -0.61
N ILE A 84 -12.00 -5.54 0.55
CA ILE A 84 -11.13 -4.38 0.72
C ILE A 84 -9.71 -4.67 0.22
N ALA A 85 -9.04 -5.71 0.74
CA ALA A 85 -7.59 -5.83 0.68
C ALA A 85 -7.00 -5.89 -0.74
N SER A 86 -5.89 -5.20 -0.97
CA SER A 86 -5.10 -5.31 -2.19
C SER A 86 -4.43 -6.70 -2.31
N ASP A 87 -3.93 -7.03 -3.49
CA ASP A 87 -3.16 -8.27 -3.74
C ASP A 87 -1.88 -7.94 -4.53
N TYR A 88 -1.13 -6.98 -4.00
CA TYR A 88 0.03 -6.37 -4.64
C TYR A 88 0.99 -7.42 -5.23
N THR A 89 1.16 -7.41 -6.55
CA THR A 89 1.99 -8.39 -7.27
C THR A 89 2.99 -7.68 -8.18
N TYR A 90 4.29 -7.87 -7.93
CA TYR A 90 5.36 -7.27 -8.74
C TYR A 90 5.25 -7.58 -10.23
N SER A 91 4.89 -8.81 -10.60
CA SER A 91 4.74 -9.20 -12.01
C SER A 91 3.66 -8.40 -12.75
N VAL A 92 2.56 -8.07 -12.06
CA VAL A 92 1.49 -7.24 -12.62
C VAL A 92 1.95 -5.81 -12.77
N ILE A 93 2.70 -5.28 -11.81
CA ILE A 93 3.24 -3.92 -11.87
C ILE A 93 4.22 -3.77 -13.04
N ARG A 94 5.12 -4.74 -13.24
CA ARG A 94 6.00 -4.78 -14.42
C ARG A 94 5.20 -4.81 -15.72
N PHE A 95 4.16 -5.64 -15.79
CA PHE A 95 3.28 -5.68 -16.95
C PHE A 95 2.58 -4.34 -17.20
N MET A 96 2.04 -3.73 -16.14
CA MET A 96 1.38 -2.42 -16.20
C MET A 96 2.35 -1.32 -16.62
N GLU A 97 3.61 -1.34 -16.19
CA GLU A 97 4.64 -0.38 -16.63
C GLU A 97 4.82 -0.43 -18.14
N VAL A 98 4.95 -1.62 -18.74
CA VAL A 98 5.09 -1.77 -20.19
C VAL A 98 3.87 -1.24 -20.95
N VAL A 99 2.66 -1.62 -20.50
CA VAL A 99 1.40 -1.17 -21.11
C VAL A 99 1.25 0.34 -21.00
N LEU A 100 1.56 0.91 -19.84
CA LEU A 100 1.48 2.35 -19.60
C LEU A 100 2.55 3.11 -20.38
N SER A 101 3.78 2.61 -20.48
CA SER A 101 4.81 3.21 -21.34
C SER A 101 4.32 3.34 -22.78
N TRP A 102 3.69 2.30 -23.33
CA TRP A 102 3.09 2.38 -24.66
C TRP A 102 1.95 3.42 -24.71
N PHE A 103 1.04 3.39 -23.74
CA PHE A 103 -0.11 4.30 -23.66
C PHE A 103 0.33 5.77 -23.64
N TRP A 104 1.32 6.12 -22.80
CA TRP A 104 1.81 7.49 -22.65
C TRP A 104 2.57 8.02 -23.86
N ASN A 105 3.19 7.16 -24.66
CA ASN A 105 3.88 7.60 -25.88
C ASN A 105 2.98 7.56 -27.12
N LYS A 106 1.90 6.77 -27.09
CA LYS A 106 1.02 6.58 -28.24
C LYS A 106 -0.21 7.48 -28.21
N ILE A 107 -0.82 7.63 -27.03
CA ILE A 107 -2.05 8.42 -26.83
C ILE A 107 -1.70 9.84 -26.36
N TYR A 108 -0.60 9.99 -25.63
CA TYR A 108 -0.04 11.26 -25.21
C TYR A 108 1.29 11.52 -25.92
N ASP A 109 1.76 12.77 -25.92
CA ASP A 109 3.08 13.17 -26.44
C ASP A 109 4.18 12.96 -25.38
N GLY A 110 4.13 11.81 -24.70
CA GLY A 110 5.01 11.49 -23.58
C GLY A 110 4.67 12.22 -22.28
N ILE A 111 5.57 12.07 -21.29
CA ILE A 111 5.44 12.68 -19.96
C ILE A 111 6.70 13.48 -19.65
N LYS A 112 6.52 14.73 -19.23
CA LYS A 112 7.60 15.56 -18.68
C LYS A 112 7.52 15.52 -17.16
N VAL A 113 8.60 15.10 -16.51
CA VAL A 113 8.69 14.97 -15.05
C VAL A 113 9.71 15.98 -14.54
N SER A 114 9.39 16.65 -13.44
CA SER A 114 10.28 17.57 -12.74
C SER A 114 10.33 17.20 -11.26
N HIS A 115 11.51 17.35 -10.64
CA HIS A 115 11.71 17.25 -9.19
C HIS A 115 11.38 15.87 -8.58
N ILE A 116 11.62 14.79 -9.33
CA ILE A 116 11.42 13.43 -8.83
C ILE A 116 12.52 13.02 -7.83
N GLU A 117 13.70 13.63 -7.94
CA GLU A 117 14.88 13.34 -7.14
C GLU A 117 14.60 13.57 -5.66
N GLY A 118 13.89 14.66 -5.32
CA GLY A 118 13.51 14.95 -3.94
C GLY A 118 12.60 13.87 -3.33
N VAL A 119 11.75 13.24 -4.13
CA VAL A 119 10.91 12.12 -3.67
C VAL A 119 11.76 10.87 -3.44
N GLN A 120 12.74 10.61 -4.32
CA GLN A 120 13.67 9.47 -4.19
C GLN A 120 14.56 9.59 -2.96
N GLU A 121 14.93 10.81 -2.56
CA GLU A 121 15.74 11.07 -1.36
C GLU A 121 14.93 10.88 -0.06
N VAL A 122 13.66 11.29 -0.05
CA VAL A 122 12.80 11.22 1.15
C VAL A 122 12.23 9.82 1.38
N ALA A 123 11.90 9.07 0.32
CA ALA A 123 11.21 7.79 0.45
C ALA A 123 11.93 6.72 1.30
N PRO A 124 13.27 6.54 1.24
CA PRO A 124 13.95 5.51 2.02
C PRO A 124 13.82 5.72 3.54
N GLY A 125 13.13 4.80 4.21
CA GLY A 125 12.95 4.83 5.67
C GLY A 125 11.79 5.70 6.17
N HIS A 126 10.98 6.27 5.27
CA HIS A 126 9.78 7.02 5.61
C HIS A 126 8.54 6.38 4.98
N GLU A 127 7.40 6.51 5.66
CA GLU A 127 6.10 6.26 5.06
C GLU A 127 5.68 7.49 4.27
N VAL A 128 5.48 7.34 2.95
CA VAL A 128 5.13 8.44 2.07
C VAL A 128 3.66 8.37 1.71
N ILE A 129 2.92 9.44 2.03
CA ILE A 129 1.53 9.63 1.61
C ILE A 129 1.53 10.56 0.41
N TYR A 130 1.09 10.06 -0.73
CA TYR A 130 0.96 10.84 -1.96
C TYR A 130 -0.42 11.49 -2.03
N VAL A 131 -0.44 12.79 -2.29
CA VAL A 131 -1.67 13.59 -2.38
C VAL A 131 -1.71 14.35 -3.71
N PRO A 132 -1.92 13.66 -4.85
CA PRO A 132 -1.98 14.29 -6.16
C PRO A 132 -3.32 15.03 -6.38
N CYS A 133 -3.29 16.07 -7.21
CA CYS A 133 -4.50 16.80 -7.61
C CYS A 133 -5.29 15.99 -8.66
N HIS A 134 -6.58 15.71 -8.40
CA HIS A 134 -7.44 14.90 -9.26
C HIS A 134 -7.99 15.67 -10.46
N ARG A 135 -7.29 15.61 -11.59
CA ARG A 135 -7.82 16.13 -12.84
C ARG A 135 -8.51 15.03 -13.64
N SER A 136 -8.06 13.77 -13.54
CA SER A 136 -8.59 12.65 -14.32
C SER A 136 -8.41 11.26 -13.66
N HIS A 137 -9.18 10.27 -14.14
CA HIS A 137 -9.05 8.85 -13.72
C HIS A 137 -7.77 8.16 -14.23
N ILE A 138 -6.84 8.86 -14.87
CA ILE A 138 -5.55 8.27 -15.26
C ILE A 138 -4.41 8.77 -14.37
N ASP A 139 -4.67 9.77 -13.51
CA ASP A 139 -3.64 10.42 -12.70
C ASP A 139 -2.99 9.43 -11.71
N TYR A 140 -3.77 8.50 -11.14
CA TYR A 140 -3.25 7.44 -10.25
C TYR A 140 -2.36 6.43 -11.00
N LEU A 141 -2.69 6.13 -12.26
CA LEU A 141 -1.86 5.28 -13.11
C LEU A 141 -0.57 6.00 -13.50
N LEU A 142 -0.64 7.30 -13.76
CA LEU A 142 0.51 8.13 -14.06
C LEU A 142 1.47 8.20 -12.87
N LEU A 143 0.97 8.51 -11.67
CA LEU A 143 1.80 8.57 -10.47
C LEU A 143 2.45 7.22 -10.18
N SER A 144 1.66 6.13 -10.19
CA SER A 144 2.18 4.77 -10.00
C SER A 144 3.24 4.40 -11.02
N TYR A 145 3.03 4.75 -12.29
CA TYR A 145 3.98 4.54 -13.38
C TYR A 145 5.29 5.31 -13.14
N LEU A 146 5.19 6.60 -12.79
CA LEU A 146 6.35 7.46 -12.56
C LEU A 146 7.17 6.97 -11.36
N LEU A 147 6.52 6.64 -10.25
CA LEU A 147 7.21 6.11 -9.08
C LEU A 147 7.95 4.82 -9.42
N PHE A 148 7.29 3.90 -10.11
CA PHE A 148 7.90 2.63 -10.49
C PHE A 148 9.10 2.79 -11.44
N ARG A 149 8.98 3.66 -12.46
CA ARG A 149 10.08 3.99 -13.39
C ARG A 149 11.28 4.60 -12.68
N ASN A 150 11.05 5.30 -11.58
CA ASN A 150 12.08 5.95 -10.78
C ASN A 150 12.53 5.11 -9.57
N GLY A 151 12.27 3.79 -9.58
CA GLY A 151 12.75 2.88 -8.55
C GLY A 151 12.04 3.05 -7.20
N LEU A 152 10.81 3.55 -7.20
CA LEU A 152 9.96 3.67 -6.02
C LEU A 152 8.77 2.71 -6.14
N THR A 153 8.29 2.24 -4.99
CA THR A 153 7.14 1.34 -4.90
C THR A 153 5.85 2.10 -5.23
N PRO A 154 5.04 1.64 -6.19
CA PRO A 154 3.69 2.17 -6.40
C PRO A 154 2.87 2.19 -5.11
N PRO A 155 2.11 3.25 -4.86
CA PRO A 155 1.29 3.36 -3.67
C PRO A 155 0.10 2.40 -3.73
N HIS A 156 -0.42 2.08 -2.54
CA HIS A 156 -1.75 1.50 -2.42
C HIS A 156 -2.79 2.58 -2.70
N ILE A 157 -3.67 2.31 -3.66
CA ILE A 157 -4.64 3.28 -4.14
C ILE A 157 -6.03 2.91 -3.62
N ALA A 158 -6.70 3.88 -2.98
CA ALA A 158 -8.12 3.73 -2.64
C ALA A 158 -8.97 3.78 -3.92
N ALA A 159 -9.69 2.69 -4.22
CA ALA A 159 -10.59 2.61 -5.36
C ALA A 159 -12.04 2.39 -4.91
N GLY A 160 -12.99 3.02 -5.60
CA GLY A 160 -14.41 2.73 -5.38
C GLY A 160 -14.77 1.30 -5.79
N ILE A 161 -15.65 0.65 -5.02
CA ILE A 161 -16.08 -0.73 -5.30
C ILE A 161 -16.73 -0.91 -6.69
N ASN A 162 -17.24 0.17 -7.29
CA ASN A 162 -17.75 0.19 -8.66
C ASN A 162 -16.69 -0.16 -9.72
N LEU A 163 -15.41 -0.04 -9.40
CA LEU A 163 -14.30 -0.43 -10.28
C LEU A 163 -13.90 -1.91 -10.13
N ASN A 164 -14.48 -2.64 -9.16
CA ASN A 164 -14.17 -4.04 -8.89
C ASN A 164 -14.94 -5.00 -9.83
N MET A 165 -14.80 -4.81 -11.14
CA MET A 165 -15.40 -5.67 -12.16
C MET A 165 -14.50 -6.89 -12.46
N PRO A 166 -15.02 -8.00 -13.00
CA PRO A 166 -14.19 -9.12 -13.45
C PRO A 166 -13.07 -8.64 -14.38
N VAL A 167 -11.88 -9.24 -14.26
CA VAL A 167 -10.64 -8.83 -14.97
C VAL A 167 -10.07 -7.49 -14.51
N VAL A 168 -10.79 -6.36 -14.70
CA VAL A 168 -10.28 -5.02 -14.37
C VAL A 168 -10.02 -4.89 -12.87
N GLY A 169 -10.98 -5.27 -12.04
CA GLY A 169 -10.84 -5.26 -10.58
C GLY A 169 -9.71 -6.15 -10.09
N SER A 170 -9.53 -7.33 -10.70
CA SER A 170 -8.42 -8.24 -10.37
C SER A 170 -7.06 -7.62 -10.74
N LEU A 171 -6.97 -6.98 -11.91
CA LEU A 171 -5.76 -6.30 -12.36
C LEU A 171 -5.41 -5.12 -11.45
N LEU A 172 -6.39 -4.25 -11.15
CA LEU A 172 -6.22 -3.11 -10.24
C LEU A 172 -5.81 -3.57 -8.85
N ARG A 173 -6.46 -4.60 -8.32
CA ARG A 173 -6.14 -5.19 -7.02
C ARG A 173 -4.70 -5.66 -6.95
N ARG A 174 -4.22 -6.30 -8.02
CA ARG A 174 -2.83 -6.77 -8.13
C ARG A 174 -1.84 -5.65 -8.40
N GLY A 175 -2.31 -4.52 -8.93
CA GLY A 175 -1.56 -3.28 -9.04
C GLY A 175 -1.46 -2.47 -7.73
N GLY A 176 -2.12 -2.90 -6.65
CA GLY A 176 -2.10 -2.22 -5.35
C GLY A 176 -3.39 -1.50 -4.96
N ALA A 177 -4.44 -1.57 -5.79
CA ALA A 177 -5.73 -0.98 -5.43
C ALA A 177 -6.40 -1.78 -4.30
N PHE A 178 -6.88 -1.08 -3.28
CA PHE A 178 -7.81 -1.60 -2.29
C PHE A 178 -9.16 -0.94 -2.48
N PHE A 179 -10.23 -1.70 -2.27
CA PHE A 179 -11.57 -1.24 -2.63
C PHE A 179 -12.34 -0.75 -1.41
N MET A 180 -13.05 0.35 -1.58
CA MET A 180 -13.93 0.91 -0.57
C MET A 180 -15.34 1.09 -1.12
N ARG A 181 -16.33 0.84 -0.25
CA ARG A 181 -17.73 1.17 -0.51
C ARG A 181 -17.93 2.68 -0.50
N ARG A 182 -18.96 3.17 -1.19
CA ARG A 182 -19.32 4.59 -1.21
C ARG A 182 -19.82 5.11 0.14
N THR A 183 -20.44 4.23 0.93
CA THR A 183 -20.98 4.55 2.25
C THR A 183 -20.65 3.45 3.23
N PHE A 184 -20.26 3.87 4.44
CA PHE A 184 -19.97 2.99 5.57
C PHE A 184 -21.13 3.02 6.59
N LYS A 185 -22.11 3.91 6.37
CA LYS A 185 -23.21 4.17 7.30
C LYS A 185 -24.03 2.91 7.54
N GLY A 186 -24.28 2.60 8.81
CA GLY A 186 -25.07 1.44 9.22
C GLY A 186 -24.32 0.10 9.15
N ASN A 187 -23.00 0.10 8.91
CA ASN A 187 -22.19 -1.11 8.94
C ASN A 187 -20.91 -0.92 9.79
N PRO A 188 -21.04 -1.00 11.13
CA PRO A 188 -19.90 -0.86 12.06
C PRO A 188 -18.81 -1.92 11.81
N LEU A 189 -19.21 -3.15 11.49
CA LEU A 189 -18.26 -4.24 11.23
C LEU A 189 -17.39 -3.96 10.00
N TYR A 190 -17.98 -3.50 8.89
CA TYR A 190 -17.21 -3.10 7.71
C TYR A 190 -16.26 -1.95 8.04
N THR A 191 -16.74 -0.95 8.80
CA THR A 191 -15.92 0.20 9.21
C THR A 191 -14.71 -0.23 10.02
N ALA A 192 -14.90 -1.11 11.01
CA ALA A 192 -13.82 -1.65 11.83
C ALA A 192 -12.78 -2.40 11.00
N VAL A 193 -13.22 -3.28 10.09
CA VAL A 193 -12.31 -4.04 9.20
C VAL A 193 -11.53 -3.10 8.27
N PHE A 194 -12.19 -2.08 7.71
CA PHE A 194 -11.56 -1.11 6.82
C PHE A 194 -10.52 -0.24 7.56
N THR A 195 -10.87 0.26 8.74
CA THR A 195 -9.97 1.04 9.58
C THR A 195 -8.75 0.23 9.97
N GLU A 196 -8.93 -1.02 10.39
CA GLU A 196 -7.80 -1.88 10.77
C GLU A 196 -6.92 -2.24 9.57
N TYR A 197 -7.52 -2.42 8.39
CA TYR A 197 -6.76 -2.64 7.17
C TYR A 197 -5.87 -1.44 6.83
N LEU A 198 -6.39 -0.22 6.89
CA LEU A 198 -5.59 1.01 6.68
C LEU A 198 -4.48 1.13 7.72
N HIS A 199 -4.81 0.91 8.99
CA HIS A 199 -3.84 0.90 10.08
C HIS A 199 -2.70 -0.11 9.83
N THR A 200 -3.04 -1.31 9.36
CA THR A 200 -2.07 -2.33 8.97
C THR A 200 -1.17 -1.88 7.81
N LEU A 201 -1.71 -1.19 6.80
CA LEU A 201 -0.91 -0.65 5.70
C LEU A 201 0.11 0.38 6.20
N PHE A 202 -0.33 1.29 7.07
CA PHE A 202 0.51 2.34 7.63
C PHE A 202 1.63 1.78 8.54
N ILE A 203 1.29 0.88 9.47
CA ILE A 203 2.28 0.22 10.34
C ILE A 203 3.34 -0.53 9.52
N LYS A 204 2.93 -1.16 8.41
CA LYS A 204 3.87 -1.88 7.53
C LYS A 204 4.71 -0.94 6.66
N GLY A 205 4.40 0.35 6.63
CA GLY A 205 5.11 1.36 5.85
C GLY A 205 4.84 1.25 4.35
N PHE A 206 3.66 0.76 3.96
CA PHE A 206 3.26 0.79 2.55
C PHE A 206 2.97 2.24 2.16
N PRO A 207 3.51 2.74 1.02
CA PRO A 207 3.08 4.03 0.50
C PRO A 207 1.60 3.98 0.15
N VAL A 208 0.86 5.04 0.48
CA VAL A 208 -0.59 5.15 0.21
C VAL A 208 -0.84 6.42 -0.59
N GLU A 209 -1.71 6.30 -1.58
CA GLU A 209 -2.24 7.43 -2.34
C GLU A 209 -3.63 7.76 -1.78
N TYR A 210 -3.76 8.98 -1.26
CA TYR A 210 -5.01 9.48 -0.72
C TYR A 210 -5.38 10.79 -1.40
N PHE A 211 -6.65 10.92 -1.72
CA PHE A 211 -7.18 12.10 -2.37
C PHE A 211 -8.07 12.86 -1.41
N VAL A 212 -7.62 14.05 -1.03
CA VAL A 212 -8.36 14.93 -0.10
C VAL A 212 -9.67 15.44 -0.70
N GLU A 213 -9.82 15.34 -2.03
CA GLU A 213 -10.97 15.88 -2.76
C GLU A 213 -12.25 15.01 -2.68
N GLY A 214 -12.22 13.84 -2.03
CA GLY A 214 -13.42 13.15 -1.51
C GLY A 214 -14.52 12.71 -2.50
N GLY A 215 -14.41 13.01 -3.80
CA GLY A 215 -15.38 12.56 -4.78
C GLY A 215 -15.23 13.13 -6.19
N ARG A 216 -15.50 12.27 -7.18
CA ARG A 216 -16.35 12.60 -8.32
C ARG A 216 -17.46 11.56 -8.37
#